data_AF-A0A8I2G5D8-F1
#
_entry.id   AF-A0A8I2G5D8-F1
#
_cell.length_a   1.000
_cell.length_b   1.000
_cell.length_c   1.000
_cell.angle_alpha   90.00
_cell.angle_beta   90.00
_cell.angle_gamma   90.00
#
_symmetry.space_group_name_H-M   'P 1'
#
loop_
_entity.id
_entity.type
_entity.pdbx_description
1 polymer ?
#
loop_
_entity_poly.entity_id
_entity_poly.type
_entity_poly.pdbx_seq_one_letter_code
_entity_poly.pdbx_strand_id
1 'polypeptide(L)'
;MRKKIFFAFLFIGMLSVLLTAGEKKFETEIIKTDAGPLKITFIGHGTLMFTFNKMTIHVDPFSRIADYTKLPKADLVLVTHHHGDHLDTGALEKIRTGKTNVILTKKCSEKVKGGIIMANGDTKTVNGLKIEAVPAYNIVHKRGDGGPFHPKREGNGYVITFGNKRVYVAGDTENTPEMKNLENIDAAFLPMNLPYTMTPEMVVDAVKAFKPKILYPYHFAFGTTDLKKLETLMKDVKEVELRIRYK
;
A
#
# COMPACT_ATOMS: atom_id res chain seq x y z
N MET A 1 74.54 -40.40 -1.78
CA MET A 1 73.89 -39.45 -0.84
C MET A 1 72.82 -38.67 -1.58
N ARG A 2 71.54 -39.04 -1.46
CA ARG A 2 70.40 -38.31 -2.09
C ARG A 2 69.63 -37.55 -1.00
N LYS A 3 69.63 -36.22 -1.09
CA LYS A 3 68.92 -35.31 -0.18
C LYS A 3 67.41 -35.44 -0.40
N LYS A 4 66.63 -35.68 0.66
CA LYS A 4 65.16 -35.64 0.65
C LYS A 4 64.73 -34.18 0.80
N ILE A 5 63.97 -33.65 -0.16
CA ILE A 5 63.31 -32.35 -0.09
C ILE A 5 61.92 -32.58 0.51
N PHE A 6 61.65 -31.99 1.68
CA PHE A 6 60.32 -31.95 2.27
C PHE A 6 59.60 -30.70 1.74
N PHE A 7 58.49 -30.88 1.03
CA PHE A 7 57.56 -29.79 0.71
C PHE A 7 56.61 -29.61 1.89
N ALA A 8 56.70 -28.46 2.57
CA ALA A 8 55.72 -28.03 3.55
C ALA A 8 54.56 -27.36 2.80
N PHE A 9 53.38 -27.98 2.79
CA PHE A 9 52.15 -27.35 2.32
C PHE A 9 51.61 -26.42 3.40
N LEU A 10 51.71 -25.12 3.17
CA LEU A 10 51.09 -24.09 4.00
C LEU A 10 49.59 -24.04 3.69
N PHE A 11 48.76 -24.57 4.58
CA PHE A 11 47.30 -24.53 4.46
C PHE A 11 46.82 -23.14 4.89
N ILE A 12 46.62 -22.23 3.93
CA ILE A 12 45.99 -20.92 4.18
C ILE A 12 44.49 -21.16 4.30
N GLY A 13 43.98 -21.19 5.53
CA GLY A 13 42.56 -21.25 5.82
C GLY A 13 41.86 -19.97 5.33
N MET A 14 41.05 -20.10 4.27
CA MET A 14 40.24 -19.01 3.75
C MET A 14 39.06 -18.77 4.71
N LEU A 15 39.19 -17.76 5.58
CA LEU A 15 38.13 -17.33 6.48
C LEU A 15 37.02 -16.67 5.64
N SER A 16 35.96 -17.42 5.36
CA SER A 16 34.78 -16.93 4.67
C SER A 16 33.91 -16.13 5.65
N VAL A 17 33.97 -14.81 5.55
CA VAL A 17 33.04 -13.92 6.25
C VAL A 17 31.69 -14.04 5.56
N LEU A 18 30.77 -14.79 6.18
CA LEU A 18 29.36 -14.80 5.82
C LEU A 18 28.77 -13.42 6.16
N LEU A 19 28.67 -12.54 5.17
CA LEU A 19 27.83 -11.35 5.24
C LEU A 19 26.37 -11.80 5.38
N THR A 20 25.83 -11.73 6.60
CA THR A 20 24.39 -11.86 6.79
C THR A 20 23.73 -10.58 6.25
N ALA A 21 22.99 -10.71 5.15
CA ALA A 21 22.15 -9.63 4.66
C ALA A 21 21.06 -9.37 5.71
N GLY A 22 21.14 -8.24 6.41
CA GLY A 22 20.15 -7.85 7.42
C GLY A 22 18.75 -7.77 6.80
N GLU A 23 17.76 -8.34 7.48
CA GLU A 23 16.36 -8.22 7.06
C GLU A 23 15.97 -6.75 6.95
N LYS A 24 15.42 -6.35 5.79
CA LYS A 24 14.90 -5.01 5.57
C LYS A 24 13.73 -4.77 6.53
N LYS A 25 13.97 -4.01 7.60
CA LYS A 25 12.90 -3.58 8.51
C LYS A 25 12.05 -2.50 7.83
N PHE A 26 10.76 -2.75 7.73
CA PHE A 26 9.77 -1.77 7.27
C PHE A 26 9.50 -0.73 8.36
N GLU A 27 9.22 0.50 7.95
CA GLU A 27 8.77 1.52 8.90
C GLU A 27 7.36 1.17 9.37
N THR A 28 7.07 1.45 10.64
CA THR A 28 5.77 1.13 11.23
C THR A 28 5.27 2.26 12.09
N GLU A 29 3.96 2.36 12.20
CA GLU A 29 3.30 3.31 13.08
C GLU A 29 2.10 2.66 13.78
N ILE A 30 1.70 3.21 14.94
CA ILE A 30 0.54 2.74 15.68
C ILE A 30 -0.46 3.89 15.83
N ILE A 31 -1.69 3.67 15.37
CA ILE A 31 -2.85 4.49 15.68
C ILE A 31 -3.64 3.78 16.79
N LYS A 32 -3.90 4.48 17.90
CA LYS A 32 -4.74 3.95 18.98
C LYS A 32 -6.21 3.94 18.53
N THR A 33 -6.89 2.83 18.75
CA THR A 33 -8.34 2.70 18.61
C THR A 33 -8.94 2.25 19.94
N ASP A 34 -10.25 2.30 20.07
CA ASP A 34 -11.00 1.80 21.24
C ASP A 34 -11.07 0.26 21.31
N ALA A 35 -10.74 -0.44 20.21
CA ALA A 35 -10.81 -1.88 20.09
C ALA A 35 -9.43 -2.55 19.91
N GLY A 36 -8.34 -1.82 20.19
CA GLY A 36 -6.95 -2.30 20.13
C GLY A 36 -6.03 -1.36 19.32
N PRO A 37 -4.70 -1.55 19.37
CA PRO A 37 -3.80 -0.78 18.53
C PRO A 37 -3.92 -1.20 17.05
N LEU A 38 -4.13 -0.23 16.16
CA LEU A 38 -3.94 -0.42 14.72
C LEU A 38 -2.47 -0.14 14.39
N LYS A 39 -1.72 -1.18 14.05
CA LYS A 39 -0.36 -1.03 13.53
C LYS A 39 -0.40 -0.95 12.01
N ILE A 40 0.25 0.07 11.46
CA ILE A 40 0.47 0.30 10.03
C ILE A 40 1.93 -0.05 9.74
N THR A 41 2.17 -0.82 8.69
CA THR A 41 3.51 -1.11 8.17
C THR A 41 3.60 -0.59 6.74
N PHE A 42 4.52 0.35 6.51
CA PHE A 42 4.73 0.99 5.22
C PHE A 42 5.71 0.14 4.40
N ILE A 43 5.18 -0.66 3.47
CA ILE A 43 5.99 -1.56 2.64
C ILE A 43 6.67 -0.77 1.51
N GLY A 44 5.92 0.14 0.88
CA GLY A 44 6.38 1.08 -0.14
C GLY A 44 5.38 1.16 -1.30
N HIS A 45 5.56 2.12 -2.22
CA HIS A 45 4.63 2.32 -3.34
C HIS A 45 3.17 2.46 -2.83
N GLY A 46 2.23 1.68 -3.37
CA GLY A 46 0.83 1.60 -2.92
C GLY A 46 0.57 0.50 -1.89
N THR A 47 1.60 -0.23 -1.48
CA THR A 47 1.49 -1.43 -0.68
C THR A 47 1.57 -1.12 0.81
N LEU A 48 0.59 -1.63 1.56
CA LEU A 48 0.50 -1.47 3.00
C LEU A 48 0.23 -2.82 3.66
N MET A 49 0.67 -2.95 4.92
CA MET A 49 0.22 -4.03 5.78
C MET A 49 -0.29 -3.47 7.11
N PHE A 50 -1.53 -3.80 7.45
CA PHE A 50 -2.11 -3.48 8.74
C PHE A 50 -2.08 -4.70 9.66
N THR A 51 -1.88 -4.45 10.96
CA THR A 51 -2.10 -5.44 12.00
C THR A 51 -3.08 -4.87 13.02
N PHE A 52 -4.19 -5.56 13.23
CA PHE A 52 -5.24 -5.16 14.15
C PHE A 52 -5.88 -6.39 14.80
N ASN A 53 -5.94 -6.46 16.12
CA ASN A 53 -6.50 -7.62 16.85
C ASN A 53 -5.93 -8.98 16.42
N LYS A 54 -4.60 -9.02 16.26
CA LYS A 54 -3.82 -10.17 15.74
C LYS A 54 -4.09 -10.54 14.28
N MET A 55 -5.01 -9.84 13.62
CA MET A 55 -5.29 -10.02 12.20
C MET A 55 -4.23 -9.31 11.36
N THR A 56 -3.75 -9.97 10.31
CA THR A 56 -2.88 -9.39 9.28
C THR A 56 -3.70 -9.06 8.04
N ILE A 57 -3.69 -7.79 7.65
CA ILE A 57 -4.35 -7.29 6.45
C ILE A 57 -3.28 -6.78 5.48
N HIS A 58 -3.24 -7.32 4.27
CA HIS A 58 -2.39 -6.78 3.20
C HIS A 58 -3.23 -5.93 2.24
N VAL A 59 -2.68 -4.82 1.77
CA VAL A 59 -3.27 -4.00 0.71
C VAL A 59 -2.31 -3.93 -0.45
N ASP A 60 -2.81 -4.25 -1.64
CA ASP A 60 -2.09 -4.16 -2.91
C ASP A 60 -0.68 -4.78 -2.86
N PRO A 61 -0.58 -6.09 -2.56
CA PRO A 61 0.71 -6.74 -2.40
C PRO A 61 1.51 -6.73 -3.70
N PHE A 62 2.77 -6.28 -3.66
CA PHE A 62 3.65 -6.16 -4.82
C PHE A 62 5.06 -6.72 -4.57
N SER A 63 5.41 -7.83 -5.22
CA SER A 63 6.66 -8.57 -4.93
C SER A 63 7.95 -7.83 -5.28
N ARG A 64 7.89 -6.77 -6.10
CA ARG A 64 9.09 -6.00 -6.47
C ARG A 64 9.66 -5.17 -5.33
N ILE A 65 8.90 -4.90 -4.27
CA ILE A 65 9.31 -4.03 -3.15
C ILE A 65 9.45 -4.77 -1.82
N ALA A 66 9.03 -6.05 -1.75
CA ALA A 66 9.15 -6.89 -0.56
C ALA A 66 9.21 -8.39 -0.91
N ASP A 67 9.89 -9.15 -0.06
CA ASP A 67 9.90 -10.62 -0.12
C ASP A 67 8.68 -11.16 0.66
N TYR A 68 7.59 -11.45 -0.06
CA TYR A 68 6.34 -11.96 0.51
C TYR A 68 6.46 -13.36 1.12
N THR A 69 7.55 -14.08 0.88
CA THR A 69 7.78 -15.36 1.57
C THR A 69 8.11 -15.18 3.05
N LYS A 70 8.64 -14.00 3.41
CA LYS A 70 9.04 -13.61 4.77
C LYS A 70 7.99 -12.79 5.51
N LEU A 71 6.95 -12.32 4.81
CA LEU A 71 5.86 -11.56 5.41
C LEU A 71 4.83 -12.48 6.08
N PRO A 72 4.12 -12.00 7.13
CA PRO A 72 3.05 -12.77 7.76
C PRO A 72 1.95 -13.14 6.76
N LYS A 73 1.37 -14.32 6.95
CA LYS A 73 0.22 -14.77 6.15
C LYS A 73 -0.97 -13.85 6.39
N ALA A 74 -1.74 -13.63 5.34
CA ALA A 74 -2.87 -12.72 5.36
C ALA A 74 -4.12 -13.41 5.91
N ASP A 75 -4.85 -12.75 6.80
CA ASP A 75 -6.23 -13.09 7.11
C ASP A 75 -7.19 -12.41 6.12
N LEU A 76 -6.81 -11.20 5.68
CA LEU A 76 -7.53 -10.40 4.70
C LEU A 76 -6.54 -9.77 3.71
N VAL A 77 -6.90 -9.75 2.43
CA VAL A 77 -6.22 -8.96 1.41
C VAL A 77 -7.22 -8.03 0.74
N LEU A 78 -6.86 -6.76 0.56
CA LEU A 78 -7.62 -5.82 -0.26
C LEU A 78 -6.81 -5.51 -1.52
N VAL A 79 -7.45 -5.65 -2.68
CA VAL A 79 -6.89 -5.27 -3.98
C VAL A 79 -7.73 -4.14 -4.55
N THR A 80 -7.09 -2.99 -4.78
CA THR A 80 -7.75 -1.76 -5.26
C THR A 80 -8.12 -1.84 -6.73
N HIS A 81 -7.21 -2.36 -7.57
CA HIS A 81 -7.44 -2.53 -9.01
C HIS A 81 -6.45 -3.53 -9.64
N HIS A 82 -6.56 -3.71 -10.97
CA HIS A 82 -6.01 -4.87 -11.69
C HIS A 82 -4.60 -4.69 -12.29
N HIS A 83 -4.00 -3.50 -12.13
CA HIS A 83 -2.63 -3.22 -12.59
C HIS A 83 -1.60 -4.00 -11.75
N GLY A 84 -0.46 -4.31 -12.36
CA GLY A 84 0.49 -5.30 -11.81
C GLY A 84 1.22 -4.88 -10.54
N ASP A 85 1.31 -3.58 -10.28
CA ASP A 85 1.87 -2.98 -9.07
C ASP A 85 0.87 -2.92 -7.89
N HIS A 86 -0.37 -3.38 -8.10
CA HIS A 86 -1.39 -3.53 -7.06
C HIS A 86 -1.96 -4.97 -6.99
N LEU A 87 -2.08 -5.62 -8.15
CA LEU A 87 -2.49 -7.02 -8.29
C LEU A 87 -1.33 -7.87 -8.81
N ASP A 88 -0.40 -8.17 -7.90
CA ASP A 88 0.62 -9.19 -8.12
C ASP A 88 0.12 -10.54 -7.60
N THR A 89 -0.29 -11.43 -8.51
CA THR A 89 -0.79 -12.76 -8.15
C THR A 89 0.29 -13.61 -7.50
N GLY A 90 1.57 -13.42 -7.85
CA GLY A 90 2.69 -14.12 -7.23
C GLY A 90 2.89 -13.71 -5.78
N ALA A 91 2.84 -12.40 -5.49
CA ALA A 91 2.87 -11.89 -4.11
C ALA A 91 1.69 -12.43 -3.29
N LEU A 92 0.48 -12.33 -3.85
CA LEU A 92 -0.76 -12.81 -3.23
C LEU A 92 -0.68 -14.31 -2.88
N GLU A 93 -0.19 -15.15 -3.79
CA GLU A 93 -0.02 -16.59 -3.56
C GLU A 93 0.92 -16.90 -2.39
N LYS A 94 1.95 -16.08 -2.16
CA LYS A 94 2.88 -16.29 -1.04
C LYS A 94 2.27 -15.99 0.33
N ILE A 95 1.28 -15.09 0.41
CA ILE A 95 0.65 -14.70 1.68
C ILE A 95 -0.72 -15.29 1.94
N ARG A 96 -1.46 -15.73 0.91
CA ARG A 96 -2.77 -16.33 1.09
C ARG A 96 -2.69 -17.74 1.69
N THR A 97 -3.72 -18.10 2.42
CA THR A 97 -4.00 -19.44 2.95
C THR A 97 -5.43 -19.82 2.62
N GLY A 98 -5.87 -21.04 2.97
CA GLY A 98 -7.28 -21.44 2.84
C GLY A 98 -8.27 -20.63 3.69
N LYS A 99 -7.78 -19.80 4.63
CA LYS A 99 -8.61 -18.93 5.49
C LYS A 99 -8.60 -17.47 5.05
N THR A 100 -7.79 -17.11 4.07
CA THR A 100 -7.61 -15.72 3.64
C THR A 100 -8.81 -15.27 2.81
N ASN A 101 -9.49 -14.22 3.27
CA ASN A 101 -10.45 -13.52 2.43
C ASN A 101 -9.73 -12.51 1.54
N VAL A 102 -10.14 -12.40 0.27
CA VAL A 102 -9.59 -11.43 -0.68
C VAL A 102 -10.73 -10.55 -1.17
N ILE A 103 -10.70 -9.26 -0.85
CA ILE A 103 -11.62 -8.26 -1.39
C ILE A 103 -10.99 -7.65 -2.63
N LEU A 104 -11.74 -7.59 -3.72
CA LEU A 104 -11.23 -7.13 -5.00
C LEU A 104 -12.33 -6.56 -5.91
N THR A 105 -11.95 -5.86 -6.97
CA THR A 105 -12.89 -5.36 -7.97
C THR A 105 -13.33 -6.47 -8.92
N LYS A 106 -14.43 -6.26 -9.66
CA LYS A 106 -14.86 -7.20 -10.70
C LYS A 106 -13.73 -7.49 -11.69
N LYS A 107 -12.95 -6.48 -12.08
CA LYS A 107 -11.84 -6.63 -13.04
C LYS A 107 -10.72 -7.52 -12.49
N CYS A 108 -10.38 -7.38 -11.22
CA CYS A 108 -9.39 -8.23 -10.56
C CYS A 108 -9.82 -9.71 -10.51
N SER A 109 -11.13 -9.98 -10.43
CA SER A 109 -11.67 -11.36 -10.36
C SER A 109 -11.43 -12.18 -11.64
N GLU A 110 -11.09 -11.52 -12.74
CA GLU A 110 -10.66 -12.17 -13.98
C GLU A 110 -9.35 -12.96 -13.74
N LYS A 111 -8.42 -12.40 -12.95
CA LYS A 111 -7.12 -13.00 -12.61
C LYS A 111 -7.12 -13.77 -11.28
N VAL A 112 -7.94 -13.37 -10.30
CA VAL A 112 -7.99 -13.99 -8.97
C VAL A 112 -9.36 -14.59 -8.70
N LYS A 113 -9.42 -15.92 -8.59
CA LYS A 113 -10.66 -16.66 -8.29
C LYS A 113 -10.90 -16.74 -6.78
N GLY A 114 -12.18 -16.84 -6.41
CA GLY A 114 -12.61 -16.99 -5.00
C GLY A 114 -12.57 -15.71 -4.16
N GLY A 115 -12.36 -14.54 -4.79
CA GLY A 115 -12.41 -13.25 -4.10
C GLY A 115 -13.85 -12.77 -3.84
N ILE A 116 -14.02 -11.97 -2.80
CA ILE A 116 -15.22 -11.19 -2.50
C ILE A 116 -15.19 -9.96 -3.41
N ILE A 117 -16.04 -9.97 -4.44
CA ILE A 117 -16.15 -8.84 -5.36
C ILE A 117 -16.91 -7.70 -4.66
N MET A 118 -16.32 -6.50 -4.68
CA MET A 118 -16.98 -5.26 -4.27
C MET A 118 -16.99 -4.26 -5.44
N ALA A 119 -18.17 -3.75 -5.76
CA ALA A 119 -18.35 -2.62 -6.67
C ALA A 119 -18.21 -1.28 -5.93
N ASN A 120 -17.99 -0.20 -6.68
CA ASN A 120 -18.04 1.15 -6.13
C ASN A 120 -19.38 1.40 -5.39
N GLY A 121 -19.31 1.88 -4.15
CA GLY A 121 -20.46 2.13 -3.27
C GLY A 121 -20.82 0.97 -2.35
N ASP A 122 -20.27 -0.23 -2.58
CA ASP A 122 -20.55 -1.38 -1.71
C ASP A 122 -20.02 -1.17 -0.30
N THR A 123 -20.77 -1.67 0.68
CA THR A 123 -20.32 -1.82 2.06
C THR A 123 -20.45 -3.28 2.48
N LYS A 124 -19.39 -3.85 3.05
CA LYS A 124 -19.38 -5.23 3.58
C LYS A 124 -18.64 -5.30 4.91
N THR A 125 -19.06 -6.23 5.76
CA THR A 125 -18.29 -6.63 6.94
C THR A 125 -17.54 -7.92 6.63
N VAL A 126 -16.21 -7.88 6.66
CA VAL A 126 -15.34 -9.04 6.38
C VAL A 126 -14.31 -9.15 7.50
N ASN A 127 -14.17 -10.35 8.07
CA ASN A 127 -13.35 -10.61 9.25
C ASN A 127 -13.62 -9.63 10.42
N GLY A 128 -14.88 -9.21 10.58
CA GLY A 128 -15.29 -8.26 11.61
C GLY A 128 -14.94 -6.79 11.34
N LEU A 129 -14.35 -6.46 10.19
CA LEU A 129 -14.11 -5.07 9.76
C LEU A 129 -15.18 -4.61 8.79
N LYS A 130 -15.77 -3.43 9.05
CA LYS A 130 -16.60 -2.74 8.06
C LYS A 130 -15.70 -2.12 6.99
N ILE A 131 -15.97 -2.44 5.73
CA ILE A 131 -15.21 -2.01 4.56
C ILE A 131 -16.17 -1.39 3.56
N GLU A 132 -15.86 -0.17 3.12
CA GLU A 132 -16.62 0.60 2.14
C GLU A 132 -15.77 0.75 0.88
N ALA A 133 -16.28 0.35 -0.28
CA ALA A 133 -15.62 0.53 -1.56
C ALA A 133 -15.96 1.89 -2.16
N VAL A 134 -14.95 2.71 -2.41
CA VAL A 134 -15.08 4.10 -2.90
C VAL A 134 -14.57 4.15 -4.35
N PRO A 135 -15.21 4.89 -5.28
CA PRO A 135 -14.67 5.07 -6.62
C PRO A 135 -13.22 5.58 -6.65
N ALA A 136 -12.39 4.96 -7.48
CA ALA A 136 -11.01 5.36 -7.75
C ALA A 136 -10.76 5.38 -9.26
N TYR A 137 -10.48 6.57 -9.83
CA TYR A 137 -10.34 6.77 -11.28
C TYR A 137 -9.65 8.09 -11.66
N ASN A 138 -9.22 8.23 -12.91
CA ASN A 138 -8.70 9.50 -13.46
C ASN A 138 -9.81 10.40 -14.01
N ILE A 139 -9.73 11.69 -13.73
CA ILE A 139 -10.59 12.76 -14.25
C ILE A 139 -9.88 13.46 -15.42
N VAL A 140 -8.62 13.85 -15.23
CA VAL A 140 -7.86 14.68 -16.16
C VAL A 140 -6.70 13.94 -16.82
N HIS A 141 -5.97 13.08 -16.10
CA HIS A 141 -4.80 12.41 -16.67
C HIS A 141 -5.19 11.28 -17.62
N LYS A 142 -4.49 11.24 -18.75
CA LYS A 142 -4.76 10.36 -19.88
C LYS A 142 -3.48 9.78 -20.44
N ARG A 143 -3.61 8.59 -21.02
CA ARG A 143 -2.61 7.91 -21.84
C ARG A 143 -2.45 8.65 -23.19
N GLY A 144 -1.42 8.27 -23.95
CA GLY A 144 -1.15 8.87 -25.27
C GLY A 144 -2.27 8.65 -26.30
N ASP A 145 -3.14 7.66 -26.10
CA ASP A 145 -4.32 7.40 -26.93
C ASP A 145 -5.57 8.20 -26.49
N GLY A 146 -5.45 9.03 -25.43
CA GLY A 146 -6.54 9.84 -24.89
C GLY A 146 -7.44 9.12 -23.87
N GLY A 147 -7.25 7.82 -23.63
CA GLY A 147 -7.96 7.07 -22.59
C GLY A 147 -7.39 7.34 -21.18
N PRO A 148 -8.19 7.20 -20.10
CA PRO A 148 -7.67 7.33 -18.75
C PRO A 148 -6.70 6.20 -18.39
N PHE A 149 -5.77 6.44 -17.46
CA PHE A 149 -4.96 5.35 -16.89
C PHE A 149 -5.83 4.39 -16.08
N HIS A 150 -6.77 4.94 -15.31
CA HIS A 150 -7.70 4.26 -14.42
C HIS A 150 -9.14 4.65 -14.80
N PRO A 151 -9.84 3.82 -15.60
CA PRO A 151 -11.22 4.10 -16.00
C PRO A 151 -12.20 4.10 -14.82
N LYS A 152 -13.22 4.97 -14.88
CA LYS A 152 -14.30 5.01 -13.88
C LYS A 152 -14.99 3.64 -13.80
N ARG A 153 -15.34 3.21 -12.57
CA ARG A 153 -15.97 1.92 -12.21
C ARG A 153 -15.04 0.70 -12.18
N GLU A 154 -13.77 0.83 -12.56
CA GLU A 154 -12.84 -0.32 -12.55
C GLU A 154 -12.01 -0.45 -11.28
N GLY A 155 -11.63 0.69 -10.67
CA GLY A 155 -10.86 0.76 -9.44
C GLY A 155 -11.72 1.07 -8.21
N ASN A 156 -11.27 0.57 -7.06
CA ASN A 156 -11.79 0.91 -5.74
C ASN A 156 -10.66 1.54 -4.91
N GLY A 157 -10.96 2.61 -4.20
CA GLY A 157 -10.39 2.86 -2.88
C GLY A 157 -11.20 2.14 -1.81
N TYR A 158 -10.67 2.00 -0.61
CA TYR A 158 -11.37 1.36 0.51
C TYR A 158 -11.29 2.21 1.77
N VAL A 159 -12.43 2.44 2.42
CA VAL A 159 -12.48 2.90 3.80
C VAL A 159 -12.66 1.69 4.70
N ILE A 160 -11.67 1.45 5.57
CA ILE A 160 -11.63 0.33 6.50
C ILE A 160 -11.83 0.87 7.92
N THR A 161 -12.80 0.31 8.64
CA THR A 161 -13.10 0.72 10.02
C THR A 161 -12.43 -0.21 11.03
N PHE A 162 -11.50 0.33 11.83
CA PHE A 162 -10.76 -0.35 12.89
C PHE A 162 -11.20 0.20 14.26
N GLY A 163 -12.16 -0.45 14.92
CA GLY A 163 -12.79 0.13 16.11
C GLY A 163 -13.45 1.48 15.76
N ASN A 164 -13.14 2.53 16.51
CA ASN A 164 -13.57 3.90 16.25
C ASN A 164 -12.75 4.66 15.20
N LYS A 165 -11.85 4.01 14.46
CA LYS A 165 -11.00 4.66 13.44
C LYS A 165 -11.41 4.30 12.03
N ARG A 166 -11.58 5.30 11.17
CA ARG A 166 -11.82 5.12 9.72
C ARG A 166 -10.54 5.43 8.95
N VAL A 167 -10.03 4.45 8.21
CA VAL A 167 -8.80 4.56 7.43
C VAL A 167 -9.11 4.41 5.94
N TYR A 168 -8.80 5.42 5.15
CA TYR A 168 -9.02 5.43 3.71
C TYR A 168 -7.74 5.09 2.95
N VAL A 169 -7.75 4.03 2.15
CA VAL A 169 -6.70 3.72 1.17
C VAL A 169 -7.26 3.98 -0.22
N ALA A 170 -6.75 4.99 -0.92
CA ALA A 170 -7.40 5.50 -2.12
C ALA A 170 -7.24 4.63 -3.37
N GLY A 171 -6.28 3.70 -3.38
CA GLY A 171 -5.82 3.06 -4.62
C GLY A 171 -5.19 4.09 -5.55
N ASP A 172 -5.33 3.87 -6.85
CA ASP A 172 -4.90 4.81 -7.89
C ASP A 172 -6.09 5.62 -8.39
N THR A 173 -6.05 6.92 -8.11
CA THR A 173 -7.15 7.84 -8.39
C THR A 173 -6.65 9.27 -8.46
N GLU A 174 -7.50 10.13 -9.01
CA GLU A 174 -7.44 11.57 -8.83
C GLU A 174 -8.37 12.02 -7.69
N ASN A 175 -8.44 13.33 -7.47
CA ASN A 175 -9.27 14.01 -6.47
C ASN A 175 -10.78 14.01 -6.84
N THR A 176 -11.37 12.82 -6.90
CA THR A 176 -12.75 12.58 -7.33
C THR A 176 -13.80 13.28 -6.44
N PRO A 177 -14.96 13.66 -6.99
CA PRO A 177 -16.07 14.17 -6.18
C PRO A 177 -16.48 13.20 -5.07
N GLU A 178 -16.43 11.90 -5.33
CA GLU A 178 -16.77 10.88 -4.35
C GLU A 178 -15.74 10.80 -3.21
N MET A 179 -14.45 11.00 -3.48
CA MET A 179 -13.42 11.16 -2.45
C MET A 179 -13.66 12.41 -1.60
N LYS A 180 -14.01 13.54 -2.24
CA LYS A 180 -14.26 14.82 -1.56
C LYS A 180 -15.46 14.78 -0.60
N ASN A 181 -16.38 13.84 -0.80
CA ASN A 181 -17.55 13.64 0.05
C ASN A 181 -17.32 12.62 1.18
N LEU A 182 -16.10 12.11 1.38
CA LEU A 182 -15.80 11.23 2.50
C LEU A 182 -15.92 11.99 3.82
N GLU A 183 -16.42 11.32 4.85
CA GLU A 183 -16.61 11.91 6.16
C GLU A 183 -15.87 11.12 7.25
N ASN A 184 -15.43 11.86 8.28
CA ASN A 184 -14.88 11.32 9.51
C ASN A 184 -13.69 10.38 9.30
N ILE A 185 -12.78 10.72 8.37
CA ILE A 185 -11.59 9.91 8.09
C ILE A 185 -10.48 10.25 9.11
N ASP A 186 -10.02 9.26 9.86
CA ASP A 186 -8.92 9.43 10.82
C ASP A 186 -7.54 9.38 10.13
N ALA A 187 -7.38 8.55 9.11
CA ALA A 187 -6.15 8.49 8.32
C ALA A 187 -6.46 8.22 6.85
N ALA A 188 -5.78 8.92 5.94
CA ALA A 188 -5.92 8.74 4.51
C ALA A 188 -4.57 8.49 3.83
N PHE A 189 -4.55 7.54 2.90
CA PHE A 189 -3.43 7.24 2.00
C PHE A 189 -3.80 7.70 0.60
N LEU A 190 -3.14 8.76 0.12
CA LEU A 190 -3.45 9.39 -1.17
C LEU A 190 -2.28 9.22 -2.16
N PRO A 191 -2.51 8.72 -3.39
CA PRO A 191 -1.46 8.42 -4.35
C PRO A 191 -0.87 9.70 -4.94
N MET A 192 0.42 9.70 -5.24
CA MET A 192 1.08 10.88 -5.82
C MET A 192 2.17 10.51 -6.83
N ASN A 193 1.85 9.66 -7.81
CA ASN A 193 2.74 9.32 -8.94
C ASN A 193 2.19 9.85 -10.27
N LEU A 194 2.82 10.89 -10.81
CA LEU A 194 2.50 11.36 -12.15
C LEU A 194 3.12 10.46 -13.23
N PRO A 195 2.45 10.30 -14.39
CA PRO A 195 1.16 10.90 -14.78
C PRO A 195 -0.08 10.06 -14.37
N TYR A 196 0.07 9.08 -13.48
CA TYR A 196 -0.96 8.05 -13.25
C TYR A 196 -2.05 8.49 -12.26
N THR A 197 -1.71 9.30 -11.25
CA THR A 197 -2.61 9.66 -10.14
C THR A 197 -2.65 11.17 -9.89
N MET A 198 -2.26 11.68 -8.72
CA MET A 198 -2.44 13.08 -8.34
C MET A 198 -1.14 13.89 -8.37
N THR A 199 -1.28 15.19 -8.69
CA THR A 199 -0.28 16.21 -8.36
C THR A 199 -0.39 16.60 -6.87
N PRO A 200 0.63 17.28 -6.30
CA PRO A 200 0.51 17.86 -4.94
C PRO A 200 -0.72 18.77 -4.75
N GLU A 201 -1.10 19.56 -5.77
CA GLU A 201 -2.28 20.41 -5.73
C GLU A 201 -3.58 19.61 -5.68
N MET A 202 -3.68 18.53 -6.46
CA MET A 202 -4.86 17.66 -6.44
C MET A 202 -5.00 16.99 -5.07
N VAL A 203 -3.89 16.56 -4.46
CA VAL A 203 -3.87 16.04 -3.09
C VAL A 203 -4.39 17.09 -2.10
N VAL A 204 -3.85 18.32 -2.14
CA VAL A 204 -4.27 19.40 -1.23
C VAL A 204 -5.73 19.78 -1.43
N ASP A 205 -6.22 19.82 -2.67
CA ASP A 205 -7.61 20.09 -2.99
C ASP A 205 -8.55 19.00 -2.45
N ALA A 206 -8.20 17.72 -2.57
CA ALA A 206 -8.95 16.63 -1.95
C ALA A 206 -8.97 16.77 -0.42
N VAL A 207 -7.79 16.98 0.19
CA VAL A 207 -7.61 17.05 1.64
C VAL A 207 -8.38 18.22 2.25
N LYS A 208 -8.45 19.37 1.57
CA LYS A 208 -9.26 20.53 2.01
C LYS A 208 -10.76 20.21 2.01
N ALA A 209 -11.22 19.31 1.14
CA ALA A 209 -12.63 18.93 1.04
C ALA A 209 -13.05 17.96 2.14
N PHE A 210 -12.38 16.80 2.26
CA PHE A 210 -12.81 15.72 3.16
C PHE A 210 -12.08 15.69 4.52
N LYS A 211 -11.02 16.49 4.66
CA LYS A 211 -10.34 16.80 5.94
C LYS A 211 -10.00 15.57 6.80
N PRO A 212 -9.17 14.63 6.30
CA PRO A 212 -8.70 13.53 7.14
C PRO A 212 -7.86 14.08 8.31
N LYS A 213 -7.88 13.44 9.48
CA LYS A 213 -7.03 13.89 10.60
C LYS A 213 -5.55 13.73 10.29
N ILE A 214 -5.19 12.63 9.62
CA ILE A 214 -3.82 12.32 9.21
C ILE A 214 -3.78 12.04 7.71
N LEU A 215 -2.83 12.64 7.02
CA LEU A 215 -2.53 12.37 5.61
C LEU A 215 -1.18 11.67 5.47
N TYR A 216 -1.21 10.50 4.83
CA TYR A 216 -0.04 9.81 4.31
C TYR A 216 -0.04 9.92 2.78
N PRO A 217 0.82 10.75 2.16
CA PRO A 217 1.11 10.54 0.75
C PRO A 217 1.72 9.14 0.60
N TYR A 218 1.30 8.40 -0.42
CA TYR A 218 1.87 7.10 -0.79
C TYR A 218 1.92 6.97 -2.32
N HIS A 219 2.29 5.81 -2.82
CA HIS A 219 2.32 5.51 -4.25
C HIS A 219 3.07 6.60 -5.03
N PHE A 220 4.29 6.89 -4.57
CA PHE A 220 5.19 7.85 -5.18
C PHE A 220 6.54 7.18 -5.45
N ALA A 221 7.21 7.61 -6.52
CA ALA A 221 8.58 7.16 -6.81
C ALA A 221 9.58 8.24 -6.37
N PHE A 222 10.66 7.81 -5.73
CA PHE A 222 11.74 8.70 -5.33
C PHE A 222 12.30 9.43 -6.56
N GLY A 223 12.41 10.76 -6.45
CA GLY A 223 12.97 11.62 -7.50
C GLY A 223 11.98 12.08 -8.58
N THR A 224 10.77 11.53 -8.64
CA THR A 224 9.72 12.00 -9.59
C THR A 224 8.60 12.78 -8.91
N THR A 225 8.44 12.60 -7.61
CA THR A 225 7.34 13.16 -6.84
C THR A 225 7.80 14.34 -5.99
N ASP A 226 7.15 15.49 -6.15
CA ASP A 226 7.49 16.73 -5.45
C ASP A 226 6.88 16.79 -4.05
N LEU A 227 7.46 16.01 -3.13
CA LEU A 227 7.05 15.99 -1.71
C LEU A 227 7.28 17.34 -1.03
N LYS A 228 8.32 18.10 -1.42
CA LYS A 228 8.60 19.43 -0.85
C LYS A 228 7.49 20.43 -1.18
N LYS A 229 6.96 20.36 -2.39
CA LYS A 229 5.80 21.16 -2.78
C LYS A 229 4.56 20.76 -2.01
N LEU A 230 4.30 19.46 -1.82
CA LEU A 230 3.20 19.02 -0.95
C LEU A 230 3.36 19.57 0.47
N GLU A 231 4.53 19.44 1.08
CA GLU A 231 4.83 19.99 2.42
C GLU A 231 4.56 21.49 2.48
N THR A 232 4.96 22.24 1.44
CA THR A 232 4.73 23.69 1.37
C THR A 232 3.25 24.03 1.30
N LEU A 233 2.49 23.36 0.42
CA LEU A 233 1.05 23.59 0.24
C LEU A 233 0.23 23.16 1.48
N MET A 234 0.70 22.16 2.22
CA MET A 234 0.03 21.67 3.44
C MET A 234 0.23 22.57 4.66
N LYS A 235 1.17 23.52 4.64
CA LYS A 235 1.35 24.50 5.75
C LYS A 235 0.08 25.31 6.04
N ASP A 236 -0.74 25.51 5.02
CA ASP A 236 -2.00 26.26 5.11
C ASP A 236 -3.21 25.38 5.49
N VAL A 237 -3.02 24.07 5.68
CA VAL A 237 -4.08 23.09 6.03
C VAL A 237 -3.85 22.58 7.44
N LYS A 238 -4.09 23.43 8.44
CA LYS A 238 -3.71 23.19 9.84
C LYS A 238 -4.49 22.07 10.53
N GLU A 239 -5.68 21.75 10.04
CA GLU A 239 -6.52 20.68 10.56
C GLU A 239 -6.05 19.26 10.19
N VAL A 240 -5.06 19.13 9.30
CA VAL A 240 -4.57 17.84 8.80
C VAL A 240 -3.10 17.66 9.13
N GLU A 241 -2.78 16.57 9.83
CA GLU A 241 -1.39 16.20 10.10
C GLU A 241 -0.78 15.47 8.90
N LEU A 242 0.16 16.11 8.19
CA LEU A 242 0.93 15.46 7.13
C LEU A 242 2.04 14.58 7.73
N ARG A 243 2.04 13.29 7.38
CA ARG A 243 3.07 12.32 7.79
C ARG A 243 3.68 11.64 6.56
N ILE A 244 4.92 11.97 6.24
CA ILE A 244 5.66 11.37 5.11
C ILE A 244 6.45 10.15 5.58
N ARG A 245 6.40 9.07 4.81
CA ARG A 245 7.11 7.81 5.06
C ARG A 245 7.93 7.46 3.82
N TYR A 246 9.26 7.52 3.93
CA TYR A 246 10.17 7.34 2.81
C TYR A 246 10.45 5.83 2.61
N LYS A 247 9.56 5.11 1.92
CA LYS A 247 9.73 3.67 1.61
C LYS A 247 9.33 3.32 0.18
#